data_AF-A0AA43RX27-F1
#
_entry.id   AF-A0AA43RX27-F1
#
_cell.length_a   1.000
_cell.length_b   1.000
_cell.length_c   1.000
_cell.angle_alpha   90.00
_cell.angle_beta   90.00
_cell.angle_gamma   90.00
#
_symmetry.space_group_name_H-M   'P 1'
#
loop_
_entity.id
_entity.type
_entity.pdbx_description
1 polymer ?
#
loop_
_entity_poly.entity_id
_entity_poly.type
_entity_poly.pdbx_seq_one_letter_code
_entity_poly.pdbx_strand_id
1 'polypeptide(L)'
;TEDDLKDTEESLKKTKKTKAELHNERLDDIIEAMRNSQINEFNRCANTLEKWKEEILNSFVWFDGRRFSNGVIEGKNNYIKKILNNANGFRNFERARNKIMYSQNKYERYSLSEYRTKKKKTNKKKKGTKK
;
A
#
# COMPACT_ATOMS: atom_id res chain seq x y z
N THR A 1 48.23 -25.23 -4.52
CA THR A 1 47.57 -26.11 -3.52
C THR A 1 46.97 -25.36 -2.34
N GLU A 2 47.58 -24.30 -1.79
CA GLU A 2 46.86 -23.39 -0.87
C GLU A 2 46.15 -22.21 -1.58
N ASP A 3 46.72 -21.71 -2.69
CA ASP A 3 46.09 -20.62 -3.46
C ASP A 3 44.83 -21.07 -4.23
N ASP A 4 44.82 -22.30 -4.75
CA ASP A 4 43.65 -22.88 -5.42
C ASP A 4 42.45 -23.09 -4.45
N LEU A 5 42.73 -23.27 -3.16
CA LEU A 5 41.71 -23.39 -2.10
C LEU A 5 41.12 -22.02 -1.73
N LYS A 6 41.90 -20.94 -1.79
CA LYS A 6 41.41 -19.57 -1.58
C LYS A 6 40.53 -19.10 -2.74
N ASP A 7 40.92 -19.36 -3.98
CA ASP A 7 40.14 -18.99 -5.17
C ASP A 7 38.79 -19.74 -5.22
N THR A 8 38.76 -20.99 -4.77
CA THR A 8 37.52 -21.78 -4.67
C THR A 8 36.62 -21.32 -3.52
N GLU A 9 37.17 -20.97 -2.35
CA GLU A 9 36.42 -20.37 -1.25
C GLU A 9 35.90 -18.95 -1.55
N GLU A 10 36.67 -18.15 -2.29
CA GLU A 10 36.27 -16.81 -2.76
C GLU A 10 35.15 -16.91 -3.80
N SER A 11 35.23 -17.91 -4.69
CA SER A 11 34.16 -18.27 -5.63
C SER A 11 32.89 -18.78 -4.92
N LEU A 12 33.03 -19.53 -3.83
CA LEU A 12 31.93 -20.03 -2.98
C LEU A 12 31.28 -18.92 -2.13
N LYS A 13 32.05 -17.91 -1.70
CA LYS A 13 31.51 -16.70 -1.04
C LYS A 13 30.77 -15.81 -2.04
N LYS A 14 31.26 -15.73 -3.28
CA LYS A 14 30.63 -15.00 -4.39
C LYS A 14 29.29 -15.61 -4.85
N THR A 15 29.07 -16.90 -4.58
CA THR A 15 27.84 -17.63 -4.96
C THR A 15 26.72 -17.58 -3.91
N LYS A 16 26.98 -17.14 -2.68
CA LYS A 16 25.92 -16.94 -1.69
C LYS A 16 25.16 -15.65 -1.98
N LYS A 17 24.27 -15.70 -2.98
CA LYS A 17 23.31 -14.62 -3.24
C LYS A 17 22.58 -14.26 -1.95
N THR A 18 22.56 -12.98 -1.65
CA THR A 18 21.76 -12.46 -0.56
C THR A 18 20.29 -12.73 -0.84
N LYS A 19 19.49 -12.83 0.22
CA LYS A 19 18.04 -13.04 0.08
C LYS A 19 17.38 -11.92 -0.76
N ALA A 20 17.90 -10.70 -0.67
CA ALA A 20 17.43 -9.56 -1.45
C ALA A 20 17.70 -9.74 -2.95
N GLU A 21 18.92 -10.14 -3.33
CA GLU A 21 19.27 -10.43 -4.72
C GLU A 21 18.42 -11.56 -5.30
N LEU A 22 18.18 -12.62 -4.52
CA LEU A 22 17.30 -13.72 -4.93
C LEU A 22 15.85 -13.26 -5.15
N HIS A 23 15.33 -12.35 -4.32
CA HIS A 23 13.99 -11.80 -4.50
C HIS A 23 13.90 -10.91 -5.75
N ASN A 24 14.97 -10.17 -6.06
CA ASN A 24 15.06 -9.32 -7.23
C ASN A 24 15.04 -10.14 -8.53
N GLU A 25 15.95 -11.12 -8.63
CA GLU A 25 16.04 -12.03 -9.78
C GLU A 25 14.72 -12.77 -10.03
N ARG A 26 14.11 -13.34 -8.97
CA ARG A 26 12.82 -14.02 -9.10
C ARG A 26 11.69 -13.11 -9.58
N LEU A 27 11.71 -11.84 -9.19
CA LEU A 27 10.71 -10.89 -9.64
C LEU A 27 10.91 -10.54 -11.11
N ASP A 28 12.16 -10.42 -11.56
CA ASP A 28 12.50 -10.24 -12.98
C ASP A 28 12.10 -11.44 -13.82
N ASP A 29 12.40 -12.66 -13.38
CA ASP A 29 11.99 -13.90 -14.06
C ASP A 29 10.47 -13.95 -14.29
N ILE A 30 9.69 -13.53 -13.28
CA ILE A 30 8.23 -13.47 -13.37
C ILE A 30 7.78 -12.40 -14.36
N ILE A 31 8.37 -11.20 -14.32
CA ILE A 31 8.04 -10.11 -15.24
C ILE A 31 8.35 -10.53 -16.69
N GLU A 32 9.50 -11.16 -16.92
CA GLU A 32 9.90 -11.65 -18.23
C GLU A 32 8.98 -12.77 -18.73
N ALA A 33 8.67 -13.76 -17.88
CA ALA A 33 7.73 -14.81 -18.21
C ALA A 33 6.33 -14.25 -18.56
N MET A 34 5.88 -13.22 -17.84
CA MET A 34 4.62 -12.53 -18.15
C MET A 34 4.65 -11.85 -19.53
N ARG A 35 5.74 -11.17 -19.88
CA ARG A 35 5.91 -10.52 -21.19
C ARG A 35 5.96 -11.55 -22.33
N ASN A 36 6.58 -12.70 -22.08
CA ASN A 36 6.77 -13.75 -23.09
C ASN A 36 5.54 -14.67 -23.27
N SER A 37 4.56 -14.60 -22.37
CA SER A 37 3.37 -15.47 -22.33
C SER A 37 2.41 -15.34 -23.53
N GLN A 38 2.61 -14.37 -24.43
CA GLN A 38 1.68 -14.00 -25.52
C GLN A 38 0.28 -13.58 -25.04
N ILE A 39 0.07 -13.37 -23.73
CA ILE A 39 -1.20 -12.93 -23.14
C ILE A 39 -1.15 -11.40 -22.93
N ASN A 40 -2.02 -10.67 -23.61
CA ASN A 40 -2.02 -9.20 -23.59
C ASN A 40 -2.28 -8.62 -22.20
N GLU A 41 -3.10 -9.27 -21.39
CA GLU A 41 -3.39 -8.87 -20.01
C GLU A 41 -2.14 -8.96 -19.12
N PHE A 42 -1.26 -9.92 -19.39
CA PHE A 42 -0.02 -10.07 -18.63
C PHE A 42 0.98 -8.97 -18.93
N ASN A 43 0.95 -8.36 -20.11
CA ASN A 43 1.75 -7.15 -20.38
C ASN A 43 1.39 -6.01 -19.43
N ARG A 44 0.11 -5.83 -19.10
CA ARG A 44 -0.34 -4.81 -18.14
C ARG A 44 0.10 -5.15 -16.71
N CYS A 45 0.03 -6.42 -16.33
CA CYS A 45 0.51 -6.90 -15.04
C CYS A 45 2.03 -6.71 -14.91
N ALA A 46 2.81 -7.10 -15.92
CA ALA A 46 4.26 -6.93 -15.99
C ALA A 46 4.66 -5.45 -15.82
N ASN A 47 4.02 -4.55 -16.58
CA ASN A 47 4.26 -3.10 -16.45
C ASN A 47 3.94 -2.57 -15.04
N THR A 48 2.95 -3.15 -14.37
CA THR A 48 2.61 -2.78 -12.98
C THR A 48 3.67 -3.28 -12.01
N LEU A 49 4.08 -4.54 -12.12
CA LEU A 49 5.12 -5.13 -11.27
C LEU A 49 6.44 -4.40 -11.42
N GLU A 50 6.82 -4.05 -12.65
CA GLU A 50 8.05 -3.32 -12.93
C GLU A 50 8.02 -1.89 -12.38
N LYS A 51 6.88 -1.20 -12.51
CA LYS A 51 6.69 0.13 -11.93
C LYS A 51 6.82 0.16 -10.41
N TRP A 52 6.38 -0.90 -9.72
CA TRP A 52 6.35 -1.00 -8.26
C TRP A 52 7.43 -1.95 -7.71
N LYS A 53 8.44 -2.26 -8.51
CA LYS A 53 9.45 -3.29 -8.21
C LYS A 53 10.17 -2.99 -6.90
N GLU A 54 10.58 -1.74 -6.71
CA GLU A 54 11.30 -1.31 -5.51
C GLU A 54 10.46 -1.50 -4.24
N GLU A 55 9.20 -1.05 -4.24
CA GLU A 55 8.30 -1.18 -3.09
C GLU A 55 7.97 -2.64 -2.78
N ILE A 56 7.81 -3.47 -3.81
CA ILE A 56 7.63 -4.91 -3.65
C ILE A 56 8.87 -5.52 -2.98
N LEU A 57 10.07 -5.18 -3.45
CA LEU A 57 11.32 -5.68 -2.86
C LEU A 57 11.51 -5.22 -1.41
N ASN A 58 11.20 -3.96 -1.13
CA ASN A 58 11.22 -3.39 0.22
C ASN A 58 10.25 -4.11 1.17
N SER A 59 9.15 -4.66 0.66
CA SER A 59 8.18 -5.43 1.47
C SER A 59 8.73 -6.77 1.99
N PHE A 60 9.82 -7.28 1.43
CA PHE A 60 10.51 -8.49 1.92
C PHE A 60 11.58 -8.19 2.97
N VAL A 61 11.95 -6.92 3.16
CA VAL A 61 12.93 -6.49 4.16
C VAL A 61 12.29 -6.50 5.54
N TRP A 62 13.04 -7.00 6.53
CA TRP A 62 12.67 -6.95 7.94
C TRP A 62 13.23 -5.67 8.55
N PHE A 63 12.36 -4.91 9.20
CA PHE A 63 12.72 -3.69 9.93
C PHE A 63 12.22 -3.82 11.36
N ASP A 64 13.11 -3.63 12.34
CA ASP A 64 12.77 -3.67 13.76
C ASP A 64 11.97 -4.92 14.19
N GLY A 65 12.47 -6.10 13.80
CA GLY A 65 11.84 -7.39 14.13
C GLY A 65 10.52 -7.67 13.40
N ARG A 66 10.08 -6.83 12.46
CA ARG A 66 8.83 -6.99 11.74
C ARG A 66 8.98 -6.78 10.22
N ARG A 67 8.25 -7.57 9.45
CA ARG A 67 8.10 -7.33 8.00
C ARG A 67 7.01 -6.30 7.72
N PHE A 68 7.26 -5.38 6.79
CA PHE A 68 6.23 -4.50 6.24
C PHE A 68 5.11 -5.35 5.64
N SER A 69 3.93 -5.30 6.26
CA SER A 69 2.77 -6.12 5.91
C SER A 69 1.53 -5.25 5.73
N ASN A 70 0.69 -5.63 4.77
CA ASN A 70 -0.57 -4.91 4.49
C ASN A 70 -1.59 -5.03 5.62
N GLY A 71 -1.42 -5.96 6.56
CA GLY A 71 -2.39 -6.26 7.61
C GLY A 71 -2.79 -5.05 8.48
N VAL A 72 -1.87 -4.12 8.75
CA VAL A 72 -2.22 -2.89 9.51
C VAL A 72 -3.20 -2.02 8.72
N ILE A 73 -2.93 -1.83 7.43
CA ILE A 73 -3.76 -1.02 6.54
C ILE A 73 -5.10 -1.72 6.27
N GLU A 74 -5.09 -3.03 6.04
CA GLU A 74 -6.29 -3.84 5.90
C GLU A 74 -7.20 -3.76 7.13
N GLY A 75 -6.61 -3.82 8.33
CA GLY A 75 -7.33 -3.64 9.58
C GLY A 75 -8.05 -2.29 9.66
N LYS A 76 -7.35 -1.21 9.29
CA LYS A 76 -7.95 0.14 9.23
C LYS A 76 -9.06 0.21 8.18
N ASN A 77 -8.84 -0.31 6.98
CA ASN A 77 -9.83 -0.31 5.90
C ASN A 77 -11.09 -1.10 6.27
N ASN A 78 -10.95 -2.25 6.90
CA ASN A 78 -12.07 -3.04 7.40
C ASN A 78 -12.86 -2.31 8.48
N TYR A 79 -12.17 -1.61 9.39
CA TYR A 79 -12.84 -0.79 10.39
C TYR A 79 -13.61 0.38 9.77
N ILE A 80 -13.03 1.08 8.79
CA ILE A 80 -13.72 2.14 8.04
C ILE A 80 -14.97 1.58 7.34
N LYS A 81 -14.87 0.43 6.68
CA LYS A 81 -16.02 -0.25 6.07
C LYS A 81 -17.13 -0.53 7.08
N LYS A 82 -16.79 -0.97 8.31
CA LYS A 82 -17.77 -1.14 9.40
C LYS A 82 -18.44 0.18 9.79
N ILE A 83 -17.71 1.29 9.88
CA ILE A 83 -18.31 2.61 10.16
C ILE A 83 -19.31 3.00 9.07
N LEU A 84 -18.92 2.83 7.81
CA LEU A 84 -19.78 3.15 6.67
C LEU A 84 -21.04 2.28 6.66
N ASN A 85 -20.88 0.98 6.91
CA ASN A 85 -22.00 0.02 6.97
C ASN A 85 -22.96 0.36 8.12
N ASN A 86 -22.44 0.57 9.33
CA ASN A 86 -23.25 0.91 10.50
C ASN A 86 -24.02 2.24 10.35
N ALA A 87 -23.56 3.13 9.46
CA ALA A 87 -24.22 4.40 9.18
C ALA A 87 -25.23 4.33 8.02
N ASN A 88 -25.38 3.16 7.36
CA ASN A 88 -26.08 3.00 6.08
C ASN A 88 -25.55 3.96 5.00
N GLY A 89 -24.23 4.17 4.99
CA GLY A 89 -23.54 5.13 4.14
C GLY A 89 -23.62 6.57 4.66
N PHE A 90 -22.72 7.43 4.15
CA PHE A 90 -22.72 8.85 4.47
C PHE A 90 -23.04 9.67 3.21
N ARG A 91 -24.03 10.56 3.31
CA ARG A 91 -24.33 11.54 2.25
C ARG A 91 -23.41 12.76 2.30
N ASN A 92 -22.83 13.05 3.46
CA ASN A 92 -21.92 14.18 3.68
C ASN A 92 -20.50 13.65 3.94
N PHE A 93 -19.59 13.91 3.00
CA PHE A 93 -18.19 13.48 3.07
C PHE A 93 -17.45 14.03 4.29
N GLU A 94 -17.66 15.31 4.63
CA GLU A 94 -17.01 15.95 5.76
C GLU A 94 -17.39 15.27 7.08
N ARG A 95 -18.68 14.88 7.22
CA ARG A 95 -19.14 14.10 8.36
C ARG A 95 -18.50 12.70 8.39
N ALA A 96 -18.38 12.04 7.24
CA ALA A 96 -17.76 10.72 7.14
C ALA A 96 -16.27 10.78 7.55
N ARG A 97 -15.52 11.73 6.99
CA ARG A 97 -14.12 11.98 7.30
C ARG A 97 -13.90 12.23 8.79
N ASN A 98 -14.67 13.15 9.38
CA ASN A 98 -14.51 13.50 10.79
C ASN A 98 -14.78 12.30 11.70
N LYS A 99 -15.81 11.51 11.39
CA LYS A 99 -16.13 10.30 12.17
C LYS A 99 -15.05 9.22 12.03
N ILE A 100 -14.50 9.02 10.83
CA ILE A 100 -13.38 8.09 10.61
C ILE A 100 -12.16 8.55 11.42
N MET A 101 -11.74 9.81 11.28
CA MET A 101 -10.55 10.33 11.99
C MET A 101 -10.70 10.19 13.51
N TYR A 102 -11.85 10.60 14.06
CA TYR A 102 -12.12 10.45 15.49
C TYR A 102 -12.00 9.02 15.98
N SER A 103 -12.52 8.07 15.20
CA SER A 103 -12.54 6.67 15.60
C SER A 103 -11.17 5.99 15.57
N GLN A 104 -10.25 6.49 14.72
CA GLN A 104 -8.91 5.93 14.57
C GLN A 104 -7.92 6.50 15.58
N ASN A 105 -8.12 7.76 15.99
CA ASN A 105 -7.16 8.49 16.80
C ASN A 105 -7.55 8.45 18.28
N LYS A 106 -7.23 7.35 18.96
CA LYS A 106 -7.55 7.12 20.40
C LYS A 106 -7.03 8.22 21.34
N TYR A 107 -5.98 8.95 20.96
CA TYR A 107 -5.30 9.94 21.80
C TYR A 107 -5.39 11.38 21.30
N GLU A 108 -5.94 11.62 20.11
CA GLU A 108 -6.25 12.99 19.69
C GLU A 108 -7.54 13.43 20.39
N ARG A 109 -7.40 14.31 21.37
CA ARG A 109 -8.56 14.99 21.96
C ARG A 109 -9.05 16.03 20.96
N TYR A 110 -10.36 16.03 20.71
CA TYR A 110 -10.97 17.13 19.98
C TYR A 110 -10.74 18.45 20.72
N SER A 111 -9.94 19.33 20.13
CA SER A 111 -9.81 20.72 20.54
C SER A 111 -10.96 21.53 19.93
N LEU A 112 -11.84 22.07 20.78
CA LEU A 112 -12.97 22.91 20.33
C LEU A 112 -12.51 24.27 19.77
N SER A 113 -11.29 24.70 20.07
CA SER A 113 -10.76 26.00 19.65
C SER A 113 -10.22 26.01 18.21
N GLU A 114 -9.86 24.85 17.65
CA GLU A 114 -9.15 24.77 16.36
C GLU A 114 -10.06 24.72 15.13
N TYR A 115 -11.35 24.42 15.27
CA TYR A 115 -12.29 24.22 14.14
C TYR A 115 -13.49 25.17 14.14
N ARG A 116 -13.27 26.46 14.44
CA ARG A 116 -14.20 27.52 14.01
C ARG A 116 -14.00 27.83 12.51
N THR A 117 -13.96 26.83 11.64
CA THR A 117 -14.07 27.07 10.21
C THR A 117 -15.50 27.55 9.94
N LYS A 118 -15.63 28.80 9.48
CA LYS A 118 -16.93 29.39 9.09
C LYS A 118 -17.57 28.47 8.04
N LYS A 119 -18.58 27.69 8.41
CA LYS A 119 -19.42 26.95 7.46
C LYS A 119 -20.08 27.98 6.53
N LYS A 120 -19.48 28.24 5.36
CA LYS A 120 -20.18 28.95 4.29
C LYS A 120 -21.31 28.03 3.84
N LYS A 121 -22.54 28.33 4.26
CA LYS A 121 -23.74 27.76 3.65
C LYS A 121 -23.72 28.16 2.17
N THR A 122 -23.34 27.25 1.28
CA THR A 122 -23.60 27.45 -0.14
C THR A 122 -25.11 27.28 -0.33
N ASN A 123 -25.81 28.39 -0.57
CA ASN A 123 -27.22 28.37 -0.94
C ASN A 123 -27.37 27.64 -2.29
N LYS A 124 -27.53 26.31 -2.29
CA LYS A 124 -27.98 25.59 -3.48
C LYS A 124 -29.45 25.96 -3.71
N LYS A 125 -29.71 26.81 -4.70
CA LYS A 125 -31.06 27.06 -5.23
C LYS A 125 -31.72 25.72 -5.57
N LYS A 126 -32.85 25.41 -4.93
CA LYS A 126 -33.73 24.31 -5.34
C LYS A 126 -34.19 24.59 -6.78
N LYS A 127 -33.74 23.81 -7.76
CA LYS A 127 -34.38 23.80 -9.09
C LYS A 127 -35.74 23.12 -8.91
N GLY A 128 -36.81 23.91 -8.96
CA GLY A 128 -38.17 23.39 -8.97
C GLY A 128 -38.42 22.63 -10.26
N THR A 129 -38.95 21.42 -10.15
CA THR A 129 -39.55 20.67 -11.24
C THR A 129 -40.81 21.41 -11.68
N LYS A 130 -40.84 21.95 -12.90
CA LYS A 130 -42.09 22.42 -13.51
C LYS A 130 -42.91 21.17 -13.88
N LYS A 131 -44.14 21.12 -13.37
CA LYS A 131 -45.20 20.22 -13.85
C LYS A 131 -45.62 20.64 -15.26
#